data_AF-A0A1Q3WDI8-F1
#
_entry.id   AF-A0A1Q3WDI8-F1
#
_cell.length_a   1.000
_cell.length_b   1.000
_cell.length_c   1.000
_cell.angle_alpha   90.00
_cell.angle_beta   90.00
_cell.angle_gamma   90.00
#
_symmetry.space_group_name_H-M   'P 1'
#
loop_
_entity.id
_entity.type
_entity.pdbx_description
1 polymer ?
#
loop_
_entity_poly.entity_id
_entity_poly.type
_entity_poly.pdbx_seq_one_letter_code
_entity_poly.pdbx_strand_id
1 'polypeptide(L)'
;MEESLYNFYNLFVNSALLEDLYQEELLSPLTLTAIGIAFVVAVAFYIWPFNKVSFSGMGNWLLMMGVSSVLLFIISLVTCYQKEGQEIPRDEADPNQGTLFDQGISVFLSYAFEMALLTAVIFFIISMVMKNFSKNAKHRPMLWPSK
;
A
#
# COMPACT_ATOMS: atom_id res chain seq x y z
N MET A 1 3.15 -18.00 -2.88
CA MET A 1 2.72 -16.58 -2.90
C MET A 1 3.67 -15.74 -2.07
N GLU A 2 4.00 -16.19 -0.85
CA GLU A 2 5.04 -15.59 -0.01
C GLU A 2 6.40 -15.46 -0.73
N GLU A 3 6.94 -16.54 -1.32
CA GLU A 3 8.24 -16.50 -2.02
C GLU A 3 8.26 -15.54 -3.22
N SER A 4 7.13 -15.42 -3.94
CA SER A 4 7.03 -14.45 -5.04
C SER A 4 6.98 -13.01 -4.55
N LEU A 5 6.35 -12.77 -3.39
CA LEU A 5 6.36 -11.46 -2.74
C LEU A 5 7.77 -11.15 -2.25
N TYR A 6 8.43 -12.10 -1.58
CA TYR A 6 9.81 -11.99 -1.15
C TYR A 6 10.74 -11.58 -2.30
N ASN A 7 10.71 -12.31 -3.42
CA ASN A 7 11.53 -11.97 -4.59
C ASN A 7 11.21 -10.58 -5.17
N PHE A 8 9.94 -10.17 -5.14
CA PHE A 8 9.55 -8.83 -5.57
C PHE A 8 10.10 -7.75 -4.64
N TYR A 9 9.94 -7.92 -3.33
CA TYR A 9 10.46 -6.98 -2.33
C TYR A 9 11.98 -6.93 -2.29
N ASN A 10 12.68 -8.04 -2.53
CA ASN A 10 14.14 -8.09 -2.52
C ASN A 10 14.78 -7.22 -3.64
N LEU A 11 14.00 -6.82 -4.64
CA LEU A 11 14.43 -5.89 -5.68
C LEU A 11 14.42 -4.41 -5.22
N PHE A 12 13.74 -4.11 -4.12
CA PHE A 12 13.46 -2.74 -3.68
C PHE A 12 13.87 -2.48 -2.22
N VAL A 13 13.84 -3.50 -1.35
CA VAL A 13 14.09 -3.40 0.10
C VAL A 13 15.54 -3.75 0.44
N ASN A 14 16.00 -3.25 1.58
CA ASN A 14 17.09 -3.89 2.32
C ASN A 14 16.78 -5.37 2.54
N SER A 15 17.53 -6.25 1.86
CA SER A 15 17.36 -7.70 1.90
C SER A 15 17.37 -8.26 3.32
N ALA A 16 18.02 -7.55 4.26
CA ALA A 16 18.09 -7.94 5.64
C ALA A 16 16.70 -7.95 6.31
N LEU A 17 16.03 -6.81 6.51
CA LEU A 17 14.69 -6.78 7.16
C LEU A 17 13.66 -7.66 6.45
N LEU A 18 13.83 -7.86 5.14
CA LEU A 18 12.93 -8.66 4.34
C LEU A 18 12.92 -10.14 4.75
N GLU A 19 14.07 -10.70 5.15
CA GLU A 19 14.19 -12.07 5.65
C GLU A 19 13.40 -12.23 6.95
N ASP A 20 13.58 -11.31 7.89
CA ASP A 20 12.84 -11.29 9.16
C ASP A 20 11.32 -11.16 8.94
N LEU A 21 10.89 -10.28 8.02
CA LEU A 21 9.47 -10.12 7.69
C LEU A 21 8.85 -11.33 7.00
N TYR A 22 9.66 -12.06 6.21
CA TYR A 22 9.23 -13.29 5.55
C TYR A 22 9.09 -14.44 6.56
N GLN A 23 10.05 -14.57 7.47
CA GLN A 23 10.02 -15.57 8.54
C GLN A 23 8.84 -15.36 9.50
N GLU A 24 8.50 -14.11 9.79
CA GLU A 24 7.34 -13.74 10.62
C GLU A 24 6.00 -13.79 9.85
N GLU A 25 5.98 -14.23 8.58
CA GLU A 25 4.80 -14.28 7.71
C GLU A 25 4.06 -12.92 7.61
N LEU A 26 4.80 -11.80 7.72
CA LEU A 26 4.24 -10.45 7.73
C LEU A 26 4.06 -9.85 6.33
N LEU A 27 4.77 -10.38 5.33
CA LEU A 27 4.71 -9.87 3.96
C LEU A 27 3.31 -9.99 3.37
N SER A 28 2.72 -11.18 3.42
CA SER A 28 1.37 -11.43 2.91
C SER A 28 0.29 -10.52 3.55
N PRO A 29 0.16 -10.41 4.88
CA PRO A 29 -0.85 -9.56 5.50
C PRO A 29 -0.61 -8.06 5.24
N LEU A 30 0.65 -7.60 5.18
CA LEU A 30 0.94 -6.21 4.83
C LEU A 30 0.59 -5.88 3.38
N THR A 31 0.87 -6.78 2.44
CA THR A 31 0.44 -6.63 1.04
C THR A 31 -1.09 -6.63 0.92
N LEU A 32 -1.80 -7.52 1.63
CA LEU A 32 -3.27 -7.53 1.65
C LEU A 32 -3.85 -6.25 2.25
N THR A 33 -3.20 -5.71 3.28
CA THR A 33 -3.56 -4.43 3.88
C THR A 33 -3.38 -3.28 2.87
N ALA A 34 -2.30 -3.29 2.09
CA ALA A 34 -2.07 -2.35 0.99
C ALA A 34 -3.21 -2.38 -0.03
N ILE A 35 -3.59 -3.58 -0.48
CA ILE A 35 -4.70 -3.78 -1.43
C ILE A 35 -6.01 -3.28 -0.82
N GLY A 36 -6.30 -3.64 0.43
CA GLY A 36 -7.50 -3.22 1.14
C GLY A 36 -7.62 -1.70 1.25
N ILE A 37 -6.56 -1.02 1.69
CA ILE A 37 -6.54 0.45 1.82
C ILE A 37 -6.69 1.11 0.44
N ALA A 38 -5.89 0.70 -0.54
CA ALA A 38 -5.96 1.25 -1.89
C ALA A 38 -7.36 1.08 -2.49
N PHE A 39 -8.00 -0.08 -2.27
CA PHE A 39 -9.36 -0.35 -2.73
C PHE A 39 -10.39 0.53 -2.01
N VAL A 40 -10.36 0.59 -0.68
CA VAL A 40 -11.30 1.42 0.11
C VAL A 40 -11.18 2.89 -0.27
N VAL A 41 -9.96 3.41 -0.42
CA VAL A 41 -9.72 4.80 -0.83
C VAL A 41 -10.19 5.03 -2.27
N ALA A 42 -9.97 4.09 -3.19
CA ALA A 42 -10.45 4.20 -4.57
C ALA A 42 -11.99 4.14 -4.66
N VAL A 43 -12.64 3.28 -3.85
CA VAL A 43 -14.10 3.24 -3.70
C VAL A 43 -14.61 4.56 -3.13
N ALA A 44 -13.96 5.10 -2.09
CA ALA A 44 -14.30 6.40 -1.53
C ALA A 44 -14.18 7.52 -2.59
N PHE A 45 -13.16 7.47 -3.45
CA PHE A 45 -12.95 8.46 -4.49
C PHE A 45 -13.95 8.35 -5.66
N TYR A 46 -14.27 7.14 -6.14
CA TYR A 46 -15.07 6.95 -7.36
C TYR A 46 -16.55 6.68 -7.12
N ILE A 47 -16.92 6.09 -5.97
CA ILE A 47 -18.27 5.60 -5.67
C ILE A 47 -18.89 6.41 -4.54
N TRP A 48 -18.13 6.78 -3.49
CA TRP A 48 -18.66 7.53 -2.35
C TRP A 48 -18.87 9.01 -2.73
N PRO A 49 -20.12 9.46 -2.86
CA PRO A 49 -20.42 10.75 -3.45
C PRO A 49 -20.33 11.84 -2.38
N PHE A 50 -19.16 12.48 -2.22
CA PHE A 50 -19.20 13.92 -1.95
C PHE A 50 -19.48 14.60 -3.29
N ASN A 51 -20.77 14.78 -3.53
CA ASN A 51 -21.47 15.16 -4.74
C ASN A 51 -20.95 16.48 -5.40
N LYS A 52 -19.72 16.50 -5.91
CA LYS A 52 -19.19 17.59 -6.73
C LYS A 52 -18.39 17.06 -7.91
N VAL A 53 -18.74 17.55 -9.09
CA VAL A 53 -18.04 17.35 -10.37
C VAL A 53 -16.55 17.71 -10.28
N SER A 54 -16.14 18.48 -9.26
CA SER A 54 -14.74 18.86 -8.99
C SER A 54 -13.85 17.74 -8.47
N PHE A 55 -14.40 16.60 -8.02
CA PHE A 55 -13.59 15.51 -7.45
C PHE A 55 -12.93 14.61 -8.51
N SER A 56 -13.24 14.76 -9.81
CA SER A 56 -12.59 14.02 -10.89
C SER A 56 -11.25 14.62 -11.36
N GLY A 57 -10.78 15.69 -10.72
CA GLY A 57 -9.53 16.36 -11.08
C GLY A 57 -8.30 15.57 -10.67
N MET A 58 -7.24 15.65 -11.50
CA MET A 58 -5.95 14.98 -11.25
C MET A 58 -5.37 15.32 -9.86
N GLY A 59 -5.57 16.56 -9.37
CA GLY A 59 -5.10 16.96 -8.03
C GLY A 59 -5.76 16.17 -6.89
N ASN A 60 -7.08 15.94 -6.94
CA ASN A 60 -7.78 15.14 -5.93
C ASN A 60 -7.45 13.66 -6.05
N TRP A 61 -7.19 13.19 -7.26
CA TRP A 61 -6.71 11.84 -7.51
C TRP A 61 -5.32 11.60 -6.89
N LEU A 62 -4.38 12.52 -7.12
CA LEU A 62 -3.04 12.49 -6.51
C LEU A 62 -3.11 12.60 -4.98
N LEU A 63 -4.03 13.42 -4.46
CA LEU A 63 -4.27 13.52 -3.02
C LEU A 63 -4.72 12.18 -2.45
N MET A 64 -5.68 11.51 -3.08
CA MET A 64 -6.17 10.20 -2.61
C MET A 64 -5.10 9.11 -2.69
N MET A 65 -4.31 9.10 -3.77
CA MET A 65 -3.13 8.24 -3.87
C MET A 65 -2.17 8.52 -2.71
N GLY A 66 -1.84 9.79 -2.46
CA GLY A 66 -1.00 10.21 -1.34
C GLY A 66 -1.54 9.79 0.01
N VAL A 67 -2.84 9.95 0.26
CA VAL A 67 -3.51 9.51 1.50
C VAL A 67 -3.38 7.99 1.66
N SER A 68 -3.62 7.21 0.60
CA SER A 68 -3.48 5.75 0.67
C SER A 68 -2.04 5.33 0.99
N SER A 69 -1.05 5.96 0.35
CA SER A 69 0.37 5.72 0.59
C SER A 69 0.81 6.11 2.00
N VAL A 70 0.37 7.27 2.50
CA VAL A 70 0.69 7.73 3.86
C VAL A 70 0.06 6.83 4.91
N LEU A 71 -1.17 6.36 4.70
CA LEU A 71 -1.82 5.42 5.62
C LEU A 71 -1.04 4.12 5.71
N LEU A 72 -0.64 3.52 4.59
CA LEU A 72 0.13 2.29 4.65
C LEU A 72 1.55 2.52 5.17
N PHE A 73 2.18 3.66 4.88
CA PHE A 73 3.45 4.05 5.47
C PHE A 73 3.37 3.99 7.00
N ILE A 74 2.36 4.66 7.59
CA ILE A 74 2.17 4.70 9.04
C ILE A 74 1.90 3.30 9.59
N ILE A 75 1.03 2.52 8.95
CA ILE A 75 0.73 1.16 9.39
C ILE A 75 1.98 0.29 9.37
N SER A 76 2.73 0.29 8.27
CA SER A 76 3.94 -0.53 8.13
C SER A 76 4.98 -0.16 9.19
N LEU A 77 5.18 1.15 9.41
CA LEU A 77 6.11 1.64 10.43
C LEU A 77 5.67 1.23 11.84
N VAL A 78 4.39 1.39 12.17
CA VAL A 78 3.84 0.98 13.48
C VAL A 78 3.94 -0.53 13.66
N THR A 79 3.66 -1.33 12.64
CA THR A 79 3.79 -2.79 12.69
C THR A 79 5.23 -3.20 12.96
N CYS A 80 6.21 -2.58 12.29
CA CYS A 80 7.63 -2.85 12.55
C CYS A 80 8.01 -2.50 14.00
N TYR A 81 7.59 -1.34 14.50
CA TYR A 81 7.84 -0.94 15.90
C TYR A 81 7.17 -1.83 16.93
N GLN A 82 5.96 -2.30 16.66
CA GLN A 82 5.26 -3.23 17.54
C GLN A 82 5.98 -4.57 17.60
N LYS A 83 6.59 -5.01 16.49
CA LYS A 83 7.37 -6.24 16.41
C LYS A 83 8.74 -6.11 17.05
N GLU A 84 9.43 -4.97 16.90
CA GLU A 84 10.66 -4.65 17.64
C GLU A 84 10.41 -4.66 19.16
N GLY A 85 9.29 -4.11 19.62
CA GLY A 85 8.94 -4.08 21.04
C GLY A 85 8.45 -5.41 21.63
N GLN A 86 8.35 -6.47 20.83
CA GLN A 86 7.97 -7.81 21.27
C GLN A 86 9.22 -8.70 21.38
N GLU A 87 9.26 -9.59 22.37
CA GLU A 87 10.23 -10.68 22.36
C GLU A 87 9.87 -11.61 21.19
N ILE A 88 10.52 -11.41 20.05
CA ILE A 88 10.35 -12.27 18.87
C ILE A 88 10.90 -13.65 19.24
N PRO A 89 10.08 -14.71 19.26
CA PRO A 89 10.56 -16.06 19.54
C PRO A 89 11.53 -16.46 18.42
N ARG A 90 12.82 -16.52 18.75
CA ARG A 90 13.87 -16.92 17.81
C ARG A 90 13.82 -18.42 17.63
N ASP A 91 13.68 -18.88 16.38
CA ASP A 91 13.84 -20.29 16.07
C ASP A 91 15.26 -20.74 16.43
N GLU A 92 15.39 -21.87 17.14
CA GLU A 92 16.70 -22.47 17.42
C GLU A 92 17.41 -22.92 16.12
N ALA A 93 16.65 -23.16 15.06
CA ALA A 93 17.16 -23.47 13.73
C ALA A 93 17.64 -22.25 12.94
N ASP A 94 17.16 -21.03 13.27
CA ASP A 94 17.63 -19.78 12.66
C ASP A 94 17.97 -18.71 13.72
N PRO A 95 19.25 -18.66 14.16
CA PRO A 95 19.68 -17.73 15.21
C PRO A 95 19.64 -16.25 14.78
N ASN A 96 19.39 -15.95 13.50
CA ASN A 96 19.33 -14.60 12.99
C ASN A 96 17.91 -14.00 12.97
N GLN A 97 16.87 -14.80 13.25
CA GLN A 97 15.48 -14.33 13.27
C GLN A 97 15.33 -13.16 14.26
N GLY A 98 14.82 -12.04 13.76
CA GLY A 98 14.53 -10.85 14.55
C GLY A 98 15.74 -9.93 14.80
N THR A 99 16.93 -10.29 14.33
CA THR A 99 18.14 -9.45 14.50
C THR A 99 18.09 -8.13 13.73
N LEU A 100 17.17 -7.99 12.79
CA LEU A 100 17.09 -6.84 11.88
C LEU A 100 15.99 -5.87 12.34
N PHE A 101 15.03 -6.35 13.14
CA PHE A 101 14.23 -5.48 13.99
C PHE A 101 15.09 -4.73 15.02
N ASP A 102 16.20 -5.32 15.47
CA ASP A 102 17.17 -4.68 16.37
C ASP A 102 18.04 -3.59 15.68
N GLN A 103 18.02 -3.48 14.34
CA GLN A 103 18.82 -2.50 13.58
C GLN A 103 18.23 -1.09 13.56
N GLY A 104 16.99 -0.92 14.04
CA GLY A 104 16.39 0.37 14.37
C GLY A 104 15.73 1.14 13.20
N ILE A 105 15.38 2.40 13.51
CA ILE A 105 14.41 3.23 12.75
C ILE A 105 14.69 3.41 11.26
N SER A 106 15.96 3.46 10.84
CA SER A 106 16.32 3.72 9.44
C SER A 106 15.86 2.61 8.51
N VAL A 107 15.91 1.36 8.99
CA VAL A 107 15.52 0.17 8.24
C VAL A 107 13.99 0.11 8.11
N PHE A 108 13.26 0.43 9.18
CA PHE A 108 11.79 0.51 9.16
C PHE A 108 11.28 1.64 8.27
N LEU A 109 11.95 2.79 8.27
CA LEU A 109 11.59 3.91 7.40
C LEU A 109 11.74 3.56 5.92
N SER A 110 12.81 2.84 5.54
CA SER A 110 12.99 2.37 4.15
C SER A 110 11.84 1.45 3.74
N TYR A 111 11.57 0.43 4.55
CA TYR A 111 10.50 -0.52 4.27
C TYR A 111 9.12 0.15 4.21
N ALA A 112 8.80 1.02 5.17
CA ALA A 112 7.55 1.76 5.18
C ALA A 112 7.39 2.64 3.93
N PHE A 113 8.46 3.28 3.47
CA PHE A 113 8.46 4.10 2.26
C PHE A 113 8.15 3.25 1.01
N GLU A 114 8.72 2.06 0.93
CA GLU A 114 8.47 1.14 -0.18
C GLU A 114 7.04 0.59 -0.17
N MET A 115 6.51 0.25 1.01
CA MET A 115 5.09 -0.09 1.16
C MET A 115 4.18 1.07 0.71
N ALA A 116 4.57 2.32 0.99
CA ALA A 116 3.85 3.50 0.53
C ALA A 116 3.87 3.61 -1.02
N LEU A 117 5.01 3.33 -1.66
CA LEU A 117 5.15 3.30 -3.12
C LEU A 117 4.33 2.15 -3.73
N LEU A 118 4.40 0.95 -3.16
CA LEU A 118 3.60 -0.19 -3.59
C LEU A 118 2.11 0.13 -3.53
N THR A 119 1.66 0.76 -2.44
CA THR A 119 0.26 1.21 -2.29
C THR A 119 -0.13 2.21 -3.38
N ALA A 120 0.76 3.14 -3.72
CA ALA A 120 0.51 4.10 -4.80
C ALA A 120 0.30 3.38 -6.14
N VAL A 121 1.12 2.37 -6.44
CA VAL A 121 1.01 1.55 -7.66
C VAL A 121 -0.28 0.75 -7.65
N ILE A 122 -0.63 0.09 -6.54
CA ILE A 122 -1.87 -0.67 -6.41
C ILE A 122 -3.08 0.26 -6.56
N PHE A 123 -3.08 1.41 -5.90
CA PHE A 123 -4.12 2.43 -6.05
C PHE A 123 -4.26 2.88 -7.50
N PHE A 124 -3.15 3.12 -8.19
CA PHE A 124 -3.15 3.48 -9.60
C PHE A 124 -3.82 2.40 -10.48
N ILE A 125 -3.47 1.13 -10.27
CA ILE A 125 -4.07 0.00 -11.00
C ILE A 125 -5.57 -0.09 -10.74
N ILE A 126 -5.98 -0.10 -9.46
CA ILE A 126 -7.39 -0.17 -9.06
C ILE A 126 -8.15 1.02 -9.63
N SER A 127 -7.58 2.21 -9.55
CA SER A 127 -8.17 3.44 -10.06
C SER A 127 -8.40 3.40 -11.56
N MET A 128 -7.45 2.85 -12.35
CA MET A 128 -7.63 2.70 -13.80
C MET A 128 -8.83 1.82 -14.12
N VAL A 129 -9.03 0.73 -13.37
CA VAL A 129 -10.18 -0.16 -13.53
C VAL A 129 -11.46 0.57 -13.14
N MET A 130 -11.50 1.19 -11.95
CA MET A 130 -12.68 1.86 -11.41
C MET A 130 -13.12 3.08 -12.22
N LYS A 131 -12.19 3.77 -12.88
CA LYS A 131 -12.49 4.89 -13.78
C LYS A 131 -13.47 4.49 -14.89
N ASN A 132 -13.43 3.25 -15.36
CA ASN A 132 -14.33 2.75 -16.40
C ASN A 132 -15.76 2.54 -15.90
N PHE A 133 -15.96 2.37 -14.59
CA PHE A 133 -17.25 2.13 -13.96
C PHE A 133 -17.87 3.39 -13.33
N SER A 134 -17.09 4.46 -13.14
CA SER A 134 -17.57 5.69 -12.51
C SER A 134 -18.55 6.48 -13.41
N LYS A 135 -19.74 6.78 -12.87
CA LYS A 135 -20.78 7.59 -13.54
C LYS A 135 -20.38 9.06 -13.77
N ASN A 136 -19.27 9.53 -13.18
CA ASN A 136 -18.69 10.85 -13.50
C ASN A 136 -18.12 10.92 -14.93
N ALA A 137 -17.77 9.78 -15.54
CA ALA A 137 -17.42 9.72 -16.97
C ALA A 137 -18.64 9.83 -17.90
N LYS A 138 -19.86 9.64 -17.37
CA LYS A 138 -21.14 9.65 -18.11
C LYS A 138 -21.77 11.04 -18.27
N HIS A 139 -21.28 12.05 -17.53
CA HIS A 139 -21.73 13.45 -17.63
C HIS A 139 -20.87 14.30 -18.59
N ARG A 140 -20.08 13.65 -19.46
CA ARG A 140 -19.42 14.37 -20.55
C ARG A 140 -20.50 14.97 -21.46
N PRO A 141 -20.38 16.25 -21.86
CA PRO A 141 -21.31 16.83 -22.83
C PRO A 141 -21.27 15.96 -24.10
N MET A 142 -22.45 15.56 -24.59
CA MET A 142 -22.55 14.91 -25.90
C MET A 142 -21.97 15.86 -26.95
N LEU A 143 -21.01 15.36 -27.73
CA LEU A 143 -20.37 16.08 -28.84
C LEU A 143 -21.30 16.32 -30.04
N TRP A 144 -22.61 16.10 -29.91
CA TRP A 144 -23.56 16.37 -30.98
C TRP A 144 -24.87 16.92 -30.41
N PRO A 145 -25.39 18.04 -30.94
CA PRO A 145 -26.74 18.46 -30.63
C PRO A 145 -27.70 17.45 -31.27
N SER A 146 -28.48 16.77 -30.44
CA SER A 146 -29.71 16.11 -30.92
C SER A 146 -30.63 17.21 -31.44
N LYS A 147 -31.16 16.97 -32.65
CA LYS A 147 -32.06 17.86 -33.41
C LYS A 147 -33.20 18.45 -32.58
#